data_AF-A0A7W0MYW9-F1
#
_entry.id   AF-A0A7W0MYW9-F1
#
_cell.length_a   1.000
_cell.length_b   1.000
_cell.length_c   1.000
_cell.angle_alpha   90.00
_cell.angle_beta   90.00
_cell.angle_gamma   90.00
#
_symmetry.space_group_name_H-M   'P 1'
#
loop_
_entity.id
_entity.type
_entity.pdbx_description
1 polymer ?
#
loop_
_entity_poly.entity_id
_entity_poly.type
_entity_poly.pdbx_seq_one_letter_code
_entity_poly.pdbx_strand_id
1 'polypeptide(L)'
;MQGGTVFNFVTDGIESALEQARRAAGDKDVRIGGGANVVNQYLAAGLVDELELHVVSMILGGGARLFEKLGDARPRLELLRAVATPGVTHLTYRVVNQAS
;
A
#
# COMPACT_ATOMS: atom_id res chain seq x y z
N MET A 1 20.79 22.03 -0.56
CA MET A 1 19.45 22.00 -1.20
C MET A 1 18.40 22.11 -0.11
N GLN A 2 17.50 23.10 -0.19
CA GLN A 2 16.38 23.31 0.76
C GLN A 2 15.17 22.48 0.32
N GLY A 3 15.29 21.15 0.32
CA GLY A 3 14.16 20.24 0.17
C GLY A 3 14.19 19.31 1.37
N GLY A 4 13.21 19.40 2.27
CA GLY A 4 13.13 18.60 3.50
C GLY A 4 12.90 17.10 3.27
N THR A 5 13.30 16.59 2.11
CA THR A 5 13.09 15.21 1.65
C THR A 5 14.44 14.62 1.28
N VAL A 6 14.77 13.50 1.91
CA VAL A 6 15.94 12.67 1.58
C VAL A 6 15.45 11.37 0.97
N PHE A 7 16.05 10.95 -0.13
CA PHE A 7 15.79 9.65 -0.75
C PHE A 7 16.89 8.68 -0.33
N ASN A 8 16.50 7.60 0.34
CA ASN A 8 17.39 6.49 0.69
C ASN A 8 17.11 5.33 -0.26
N PHE A 9 18.15 4.81 -0.91
CA PHE A 9 18.05 3.65 -1.79
C PHE A 9 18.37 2.40 -0.99
N VAL A 10 17.35 1.58 -0.76
CA VAL A 10 17.44 0.36 0.07
C VAL A 10 17.46 -0.85 -0.87
N THR A 11 18.46 -1.73 -0.73
CA THR A 11 18.70 -2.85 -1.66
C THR A 11 18.68 -4.22 -0.99
N ASP A 12 18.41 -4.28 0.30
CA ASP A 12 18.42 -5.48 1.15
C ASP A 12 17.00 -5.99 1.51
N GLY A 13 15.96 -5.46 0.87
CA GLY A 13 14.59 -6.00 0.93
C GLY A 13 13.54 -5.01 1.43
N ILE A 14 12.27 -5.44 1.35
CA ILE A 14 11.12 -4.61 1.75
C ILE A 14 11.05 -4.45 3.27
N GLU A 15 11.46 -5.46 4.03
CA GLU A 15 11.45 -5.45 5.48
C GLU A 15 12.46 -4.42 6.02
N SER A 16 13.66 -4.37 5.44
CA SER A 16 14.67 -3.36 5.79
C SER A 16 14.18 -1.94 5.45
N ALA A 17 13.56 -1.77 4.28
CA ALA A 17 12.98 -0.48 3.88
C ALA A 17 11.88 -0.04 4.87
N LEU A 18 11.01 -0.95 5.29
CA LEU A 18 9.95 -0.67 6.25
C LEU A 18 10.50 -0.32 7.64
N GLU A 19 11.49 -1.06 8.13
CA GLU A 19 12.14 -0.78 9.42
C GLU A 19 12.82 0.60 9.42
N GLN A 20 13.53 0.94 8.36
CA GLN A 20 14.11 2.28 8.21
C GLN A 20 13.03 3.36 8.13
N ALA A 21 11.93 3.12 7.40
CA ALA A 21 10.81 4.04 7.30
C ALA A 21 10.12 4.25 8.65
N ARG A 22 9.88 3.19 9.43
CA ARG A 22 9.31 3.26 10.79
C ARG A 22 10.18 4.08 11.73
N ARG A 23 11.51 3.84 11.73
CA ARG A 23 12.46 4.64 12.52
C ARG A 23 12.43 6.12 12.15
N ALA A 24 12.35 6.43 10.86
CA ALA A 24 12.28 7.81 10.37
C ALA A 24 10.92 8.47 10.68
N ALA A 25 9.83 7.71 10.67
CA ALA A 25 8.48 8.20 10.95
C ALA A 25 8.24 8.47 12.44
N GLY A 26 8.90 7.72 13.33
CA GLY A 26 8.65 7.78 14.78
C GLY A 26 7.22 7.32 15.08
N ASP A 27 6.44 8.18 15.72
CA ASP A 27 5.04 7.89 16.10
C ASP A 27 4.02 8.11 14.96
N LYS A 28 4.48 8.37 13.74
CA LYS A 28 3.62 8.61 12.56
C LYS A 28 3.49 7.36 11.70
N ASP A 29 2.48 7.39 10.83
CA ASP A 29 2.24 6.32 9.86
C ASP A 29 3.32 6.29 8.76
N VAL A 30 3.56 5.08 8.25
CA VAL A 30 4.39 4.84 7.06
C VAL A 30 3.49 4.60 5.86
N ARG A 31 3.62 5.43 4.82
CA ARG A 31 2.89 5.27 3.56
C ARG A 31 3.74 4.55 2.53
N ILE A 32 3.22 3.44 1.98
CA ILE A 32 3.81 2.79 0.81
C ILE A 32 3.50 3.65 -0.41
N GLY A 33 4.52 4.32 -0.97
CA GLY A 33 4.37 5.21 -2.12
C GLY A 33 4.01 4.49 -3.44
N GLY A 34 4.14 3.17 -3.50
CA GLY A 34 3.94 2.36 -4.70
C GLY A 34 5.23 2.13 -5.49
N GLY A 35 5.18 1.67 -6.75
CA GLY A 35 3.99 1.33 -7.54
C GLY A 35 3.39 -0.04 -7.22
N ALA A 36 2.58 -0.58 -8.15
CA ALA A 36 1.85 -1.84 -7.97
C ALA A 36 2.75 -2.99 -7.47
N ASN A 37 3.93 -3.17 -8.05
CA ASN A 37 4.86 -4.23 -7.64
C ASN A 37 5.29 -4.14 -6.17
N VAL A 38 5.53 -2.93 -5.65
CA VAL A 38 5.91 -2.71 -4.25
C VAL A 38 4.72 -2.99 -3.34
N VAL A 39 3.52 -2.51 -3.69
CA VAL A 39 2.31 -2.77 -2.91
C VAL A 39 1.99 -4.27 -2.83
N ASN A 40 2.13 -5.01 -3.94
CA ASN A 40 1.93 -6.47 -3.92
C ASN A 40 2.89 -7.18 -2.97
N GLN A 41 4.17 -6.77 -2.92
CA GLN A 41 5.15 -7.39 -2.03
C GLN A 41 4.76 -7.21 -0.56
N TYR A 42 4.40 -5.99 -0.15
CA TYR A 42 3.97 -5.73 1.24
C TYR A 42 2.63 -6.40 1.59
N LEU A 43 1.67 -6.44 0.66
CA LEU A 43 0.41 -7.18 0.85
C LEU A 43 0.66 -8.67 1.00
N ALA A 44 1.54 -9.25 0.17
CA ALA A 44 1.89 -10.66 0.23
C ALA A 44 2.64 -11.03 1.51
N ALA A 45 3.48 -10.12 2.01
CA ALA A 45 4.20 -10.28 3.28
C ALA A 45 3.33 -10.04 4.52
N GLY A 46 2.06 -9.63 4.37
CA GLY A 46 1.18 -9.31 5.51
C GLY A 46 1.63 -8.07 6.30
N LEU A 47 2.32 -7.14 5.65
CA LEU A 47 2.92 -5.94 6.28
C LEU A 47 2.09 -4.67 6.06
N VAL A 48 0.89 -4.80 5.49
CA VAL A 48 -0.04 -3.69 5.29
C VAL A 48 -1.14 -3.79 6.33
N ASP A 49 -1.36 -2.72 7.09
CA ASP A 49 -2.43 -2.63 8.10
C ASP A 49 -3.72 -2.04 7.49
N GLU A 50 -3.58 -1.02 6.65
CA GLU A 50 -4.68 -0.30 6.01
C GLU A 50 -4.43 -0.10 4.51
N LEU A 51 -5.48 -0.24 3.71
CA LEU A 51 -5.46 -0.04 2.27
C LEU A 51 -6.51 1.01 1.86
N GLU A 52 -6.03 2.16 1.38
CA GLU A 52 -6.85 3.17 0.72
C GLU A 52 -6.92 2.91 -0.79
N LEU A 53 -8.11 2.62 -1.31
CA LEU A 53 -8.39 2.41 -2.72
C LEU A 53 -9.26 3.52 -3.28
N HIS A 54 -8.82 4.11 -4.39
CA HIS A 54 -9.56 5.13 -5.12
C HIS A 54 -10.02 4.55 -6.46
N VAL A 55 -11.31 4.23 -6.54
CA VAL A 55 -11.92 3.68 -7.76
C VAL A 55 -12.46 4.83 -8.58
N VAL A 56 -11.76 5.14 -9.67
CA VAL A 56 -12.17 6.17 -10.63
C VAL A 56 -13.18 5.61 -11.63
N SER A 57 -14.11 6.43 -12.10
CA SER A 57 -15.14 6.04 -13.08
C SER A 57 -14.58 5.99 -14.52
N MET A 58 -13.53 5.20 -14.74
CA MET A 58 -12.85 5.06 -16.03
C MET A 58 -12.32 3.63 -16.22
N ILE A 59 -12.42 3.12 -17.45
CA ILE A 59 -11.81 1.87 -17.87
C ILE A 59 -10.56 2.18 -18.70
N LEU A 60 -9.39 1.80 -18.20
CA LEU A 60 -8.10 2.07 -18.86
C LEU A 60 -7.74 1.06 -19.96
N GLY A 61 -8.40 -0.11 -20.00
CA GLY A 61 -8.11 -1.18 -20.97
C GLY A 61 -6.82 -1.97 -20.70
N GLY A 62 -5.82 -1.38 -20.03
CA GLY A 62 -4.57 -2.05 -19.64
C GLY A 62 -3.70 -1.19 -18.72
N GLY A 63 -2.56 -1.73 -18.29
CA GLY A 63 -1.59 -1.05 -17.42
C GLY A 63 -1.09 -1.91 -16.27
N ALA A 64 -0.42 -1.28 -15.30
CA ALA A 64 0.05 -1.95 -14.09
C ALA A 64 -1.13 -2.32 -13.18
N ARG A 65 -1.38 -3.62 -12.98
CA ARG A 65 -2.48 -4.12 -12.15
C ARG A 65 -2.04 -4.16 -10.68
N LEU A 66 -2.85 -3.56 -9.79
CA LEU A 66 -2.54 -3.49 -8.37
C LEU A 66 -2.59 -4.86 -7.67
N PHE A 67 -3.45 -5.78 -8.11
CA PHE A 67 -3.63 -7.10 -7.48
C PHE A 67 -3.33 -8.21 -8.50
N GLU A 68 -2.06 -8.40 -8.82
CA GLU A 68 -1.63 -9.37 -9.84
C GLU A 68 -0.55 -10.32 -9.33
N LYS A 69 0.36 -9.84 -8.47
CA LYS A 69 1.56 -10.58 -8.04
C LYS A 69 1.55 -10.87 -6.54
N LEU A 70 0.41 -11.33 -6.02
CA LEU A 70 0.25 -11.67 -4.60
C LEU A 70 0.71 -13.09 -4.23
N GLY A 71 1.02 -13.94 -5.22
CA GLY A 71 1.32 -15.36 -4.97
C GLY A 71 0.14 -16.08 -4.31
N ASP A 72 0.41 -16.83 -3.24
CA ASP A 72 -0.61 -17.54 -2.47
C ASP A 72 -1.30 -16.67 -1.41
N ALA A 73 -0.85 -15.43 -1.22
CA ALA A 73 -1.46 -14.54 -0.24
C ALA A 73 -2.92 -14.24 -0.60
N ARG A 74 -3.79 -14.32 0.41
CA ARG A 74 -5.22 -14.01 0.31
C ARG A 74 -5.60 -13.05 1.45
N PRO A 75 -5.11 -11.79 1.43
CA PRO A 75 -5.46 -10.82 2.46
C PRO A 75 -6.97 -10.59 2.45
N ARG A 76 -7.60 -10.64 3.63
CA ARG A 76 -9.01 -10.31 3.78
C ARG A 76 -9.12 -8.81 4.03
N LEU A 77 -10.08 -8.15 3.39
CA LEU A 77 -10.32 -6.72 3.56
C LEU A 77 -11.61 -6.50 4.35
N GLU A 78 -11.54 -5.71 5.41
CA GLU A 78 -12.69 -5.21 6.16
C GLU A 78 -12.90 -3.74 5.79
N LEU A 79 -14.06 -3.39 5.23
CA LEU A 79 -14.36 -2.02 4.86
C LEU A 79 -14.54 -1.15 6.10
N LEU A 80 -13.68 -0.16 6.28
CA LEU A 80 -13.79 0.82 7.36
C LEU A 80 -14.58 2.06 6.95
N ARG A 81 -14.39 2.52 5.70
CA ARG A 81 -15.00 3.75 5.21
C ARG A 81 -15.22 3.70 3.71
N ALA A 82 -16.36 4.20 3.25
CA ALA A 82 -16.65 4.44 1.85
C ALA A 82 -17.19 5.86 1.66
N VAL A 83 -16.53 6.66 0.83
CA VAL A 83 -16.97 8.01 0.48
C VAL A 83 -17.05 8.14 -1.03
N ALA A 84 -18.27 8.32 -1.53
CA ALA A 84 -18.51 8.60 -2.94
C ALA A 84 -18.42 10.11 -3.19
N THR A 85 -17.68 10.48 -4.24
CA THR A 85 -17.61 11.84 -4.77
C THR A 85 -17.79 11.79 -6.28
N PRO A 86 -18.04 12.92 -6.97
CA PRO A 86 -18.10 12.94 -8.42
C PRO A 86 -16.81 12.37 -9.04
N GLY A 87 -16.94 11.27 -9.79
CA GLY A 87 -15.84 10.65 -10.56
C GLY A 87 -14.94 9.68 -9.80
N VAL A 88 -15.02 9.61 -8.46
CA VAL A 88 -14.20 8.69 -7.66
C VAL A 88 -14.91 8.22 -6.40
N THR A 89 -14.78 6.94 -6.10
CA THR A 89 -15.16 6.36 -4.81
C THR A 89 -13.90 6.08 -4.00
N HIS A 90 -13.81 6.68 -2.82
CA HIS A 90 -12.73 6.47 -1.87
C HIS A 90 -13.13 5.38 -0.88
N LEU A 91 -12.33 4.31 -0.82
CA LEU A 91 -12.56 3.16 0.02
C LEU A 91 -11.36 2.99 0.95
N THR A 92 -11.60 2.91 2.25
CA THR A 92 -10.57 2.59 3.25
C THR A 92 -10.88 1.20 3.81
N TYR A 93 -9.91 0.30 3.73
CA TYR A 93 -10.03 -1.07 4.24
C TYR A 93 -8.97 -1.33 5.32
N ARG A 94 -9.35 -2.01 6.40
CA ARG A 94 -8.40 -2.73 7.24
C ARG A 94 -8.01 -4.02 6.54
N VAL A 95 -6.73 -4.33 6.54
CA VAL A 95 -6.21 -5.63 6.08
C VAL A 95 -6.19 -6.58 7.26
N VAL A 96 -6.90 -7.70 7.13
CA VAL A 96 -6.97 -8.77 8.13
C VAL A 96 -6.10 -9.91 7.65
N ASN A 97 -4.91 -9.99 8.23
CA ASN A 97 -4.01 -11.11 8.00
C ASN A 97 -4.52 -12.33 8.79
N GLN A 98 -4.66 -13.46 8.12
CA GLN A 98 -4.93 -14.72 8.82
C GLN A 98 -3.70 -15.06 9.66
N ALA A 99 -3.87 -15.23 10.97
CA ALA A 99 -2.83 -15.84 11.78
C ALA A 99 -2.57 -17.25 11.21
N SER A 100 -1.30 -17.55 10.92
CA SER A 100 -0.88 -18.91 10.56
C SER A 100 -1.05 -19.87 11.73
#